data_AF-A0A3D1M9U9-F1
#
_entry.id   AF-A0A3D1M9U9-F1
#
_cell.length_a   1.000
_cell.length_b   1.000
_cell.length_c   1.000
_cell.angle_alpha   90.00
_cell.angle_beta   90.00
_cell.angle_gamma   90.00
#
_symmetry.space_group_name_H-M   'P 1'
#
loop_
_entity.id
_entity.type
_entity.pdbx_description
1 polymer ?
#
loop_
_entity_poly.entity_id
_entity_poly.type
_entity_poly.pdbx_seq_one_letter_code
_entity_poly.pdbx_strand_id
1 'polypeptide(L)' 'YHLYQRSNESHVLSMVAPKDWGKTLPFEVHVAEVRLLADHSWDVTFSNKDSES' A
#
# COMPACT_ATOMS: atom_id res chain seq x y z
N TYR A 1 -2.76 -5.69 3.93
CA TYR A 1 -3.34 -4.47 3.37
C TYR A 1 -2.25 -3.75 2.60
N HIS A 2 -2.62 -3.13 1.49
CA HIS A 2 -1.74 -2.43 0.57
C HIS A 2 -2.13 -0.95 0.58
N LEU A 3 -1.18 -0.09 0.91
CA LEU A 3 -1.33 1.35 0.92
C LEU A 3 -0.94 1.89 -0.46
N TYR A 4 -1.88 2.57 -1.09
CA TYR A 4 -1.69 3.18 -2.40
C TYR A 4 -1.86 4.69 -2.34
N GLN A 5 -1.08 5.40 -3.16
CA GLN A 5 -1.23 6.82 -3.39
C GLN A 5 -1.98 7.06 -4.70
N ARG A 6 -2.99 7.94 -4.64
CA ARG A 6 -3.73 8.43 -5.80
C ARG A 6 -3.12 9.74 -6.30
N SER A 7 -3.44 10.10 -7.55
CA SER A 7 -3.03 11.36 -8.21
C SER A 7 -3.42 12.66 -7.51
N ASN A 8 -4.31 12.60 -6.53
CA ASN A 8 -4.72 13.75 -5.73
C ASN A 8 -4.04 13.78 -4.36
N GLU A 9 -2.87 13.15 -4.21
CA GLU A 9 -2.11 13.00 -2.95
C GLU A 9 -2.85 12.27 -1.83
N SER A 10 -4.04 11.72 -2.10
CA SER A 10 -4.77 10.93 -1.11
C SER A 10 -4.24 9.50 -1.04
N HIS A 11 -4.25 8.97 0.18
CA HIS A 11 -3.81 7.62 0.47
C HIS A 11 -5.01 6.71 0.70
N VAL A 12 -4.98 5.52 0.12
CA VAL A 12 -6.04 4.51 0.29
C VAL A 12 -5.44 3.18 0.70
N LEU A 13 -6.02 2.57 1.73
CA LEU A 13 -5.77 1.19 2.09
C LEU A 13 -6.72 0.27 1.30
N SER A 14 -6.13 -0.65 0.56
CA SER A 14 -6.83 -1.71 -0.14
C SER A 14 -6.40 -3.08 0.40
N MET A 15 -7.29 -4.07 0.34
CA MET A 15 -6.92 -5.47 0.61
C MET A 15 -6.43 -6.21 -0.63
N VAL A 16 -6.58 -5.60 -1.81
CA VAL A 16 -6.20 -6.18 -3.10
C VAL A 16 -4.73 -5.84 -3.39
N ALA A 17 -3.90 -6.85 -3.61
CA ALA A 17 -2.49 -6.70 -3.90
C ALA A 17 -2.26 -6.16 -5.32
N PRO A 18 -1.14 -5.47 -5.61
CA PRO A 18 -0.94 -4.80 -6.90
C PRO A 18 -0.97 -5.77 -8.10
N LYS A 19 -0.53 -7.01 -7.88
CA LYS A 19 -0.59 -8.12 -8.86
C LYS A 19 -2.01 -8.58 -9.21
N ASP A 20 -2.98 -8.34 -8.31
CA ASP A 20 -4.36 -8.82 -8.45
C ASP A 20 -5.27 -7.78 -9.13
N TRP A 21 -4.78 -6.56 -9.41
CA TRP A 21 -5.52 -5.51 -10.11
C TRP A 21 -5.67 -5.73 -11.63
N GLY A 22 -5.16 -6.84 -12.16
CA GLY A 22 -5.26 -7.17 -13.57
C GLY A 22 -4.47 -6.19 -14.44
N LYS A 23 -5.09 -5.67 -15.51
CA LYS A 23 -4.43 -4.80 -16.50
C LYS A 23 -4.30 -3.33 -16.08
N THR A 24 -5.07 -2.87 -15.09
CA THR A 24 -5.13 -1.44 -14.77
C THR A 24 -5.18 -1.24 -13.26
N LEU A 25 -4.10 -0.71 -12.71
CA LEU A 25 -4.05 -0.21 -11.35
C LEU A 25 -4.53 1.25 -11.36
N PRO A 26 -5.60 1.62 -10.64
CA PRO A 26 -6.11 2.99 -10.59
C PRO A 26 -5.30 3.89 -9.64
N PHE A 27 -4.12 3.45 -9.22
CA PHE A 27 -3.27 4.15 -8.25
C PHE A 27 -1.92 4.44 -8.89
N GLU A 28 -1.32 5.56 -8.51
CA GLU A 28 -0.04 5.98 -9.09
C GLU A 28 1.13 5.20 -8.49
N VAL A 29 1.11 5.02 -7.17
CA VAL A 29 2.25 4.45 -6.45
C VAL A 29 1.76 3.47 -5.39
N HIS A 30 2.43 2.32 -5.32
CA HIS A 30 2.35 1.41 -4.20
C HIS A 30 3.32 1.87 -3.11
N VAL A 31 2.79 2.38 -2.00
CA VAL A 31 3.57 3.08 -0.97
C VAL A 31 4.12 2.11 0.06
N ALA A 32 3.26 1.24 0.59
CA ALA A 32 3.60 0.34 1.68
C ALA A 32 2.63 -0.83 1.76
N GLU A 33 3.07 -1.94 2.36
CA GLU A 33 2.20 -3.04 2.78
C GLU A 33 2.17 -3.09 4.29
N VAL A 34 0.96 -3.25 4.83
CA VAL A 34 0.74 -3.32 6.27
C VAL A 34 -0.13 -4.51 6.63
N ARG A 35 0.17 -5.13 7.76
CA ARG A 35 -0.60 -6.21 8.36
C ARG A 35 -1.28 -5.70 9.62
N LEU A 36 -2.58 -5.97 9.74
CA LEU A 36 -3.29 -5.70 10.98
C LEU A 36 -2.98 -6.83 11.97
N LEU A 37 -2.43 -6.46 13.13
CA LEU A 37 -2.14 -7.38 14.22
C LEU A 37 -3.41 -7.63 15.04
N ALA A 38 -3.42 -8.73 15.79
CA ALA A 38 -4.53 -9.07 16.69
C ALA A 38 -4.77 -8.00 17.76
N ASP A 39 -3.74 -7.21 18.08
CA ASP A 39 -3.77 -6.10 19.03
C ASP A 39 -4.26 -4.76 18.40
N HIS A 40 -4.91 -4.80 17.23
CA HIS A 40 -5.33 -3.61 16.46
C HIS A 40 -4.20 -2.66 16.01
N SER A 41 -2.95 -2.98 16.31
CA SER A 41 -1.78 -2.29 15.79
C SER A 41 -1.48 -2.69 14.34
N TRP A 42 -0.81 -1.80 13.61
CA TRP A 42 -0.39 -2.04 12.23
C TRP A 42 1.10 -2.38 12.18
N ASP A 43 1.44 -3.48 11.52
CA ASP A 43 2.81 -3.90 11.24
C ASP A 43 3.14 -3.58 9.77
N VAL A 44 4.22 -2.83 9.53
CA VAL A 44 4.61 -2.46 8.17
C VAL A 44 5.53 -3.54 7.62
N THR A 45 5.05 -4.32 6.64
CA THR A 45 5.79 -5.44 6.05
C THR A 45 6.60 -5.02 4.82
N PHE A 46 6.24 -3.89 4.19
CA PHE A 46 6.95 -3.31 3.05
C PHE A 46 6.77 -1.80 3.04
N SER A 47 7.81 -1.05 2.69
CA SER A 47 7.72 0.40 2.49
C SER A 47 8.64 0.84 1.36
N ASN A 48 8.09 1.51 0.35
CA ASN A 48 8.86 2.04 -0.77
C ASN A 48 9.78 3.21 -0.39
N LYS A 49 9.60 3.80 0.80
CA LYS A 49 10.39 4.93 1.32
C LYS A 49 11.80 4.57 1.80
N ASP A 50 12.16 3.30 1.87
CA ASP A 50 13.46 2.85 2.40
C ASP A 50 14.60 2.90 1.37
N SER A 51 14.32 3.33 0.13
CA SER A 51 15.32 3.35 -0.96
C SER A 51 15.88 4.74 -1.28
N GLU A 52 15.83 5.68 -0.34
CA GLU A 52 16.63 6.92 -0.39
C GLU A 52 17.61 6.91 0.80
N SER A 53 18.84 6.50 0.53
CA SER A 53 20.02 6.66 1.39
C SER A 53 21.24 6.94 0.52
#